data_AF-A0A1F4PCP3-F1
#
_entry.id   AF-A0A1F4PCP3-F1
#
_cell.length_a   1.000
_cell.length_b   1.000
_cell.length_c   1.000
_cell.angle_alpha   90.00
_cell.angle_beta   90.00
_cell.angle_gamma   90.00
#
_symmetry.space_group_name_H-M   'P 1'
#
loop_
_entity.id
_entity.type
_entity.pdbx_description
1 polymer ?
#
loop_
_entity_poly.entity_id
_entity_poly.type
_entity_poly.pdbx_seq_one_letter_code
_entity_poly.pdbx_strand_id
1 'polypeptide(L)'
;MAPAHATARLLWADVRLILGLLGVVTCLQTAAIQKVVADVILDMQASGEPVPVALAEKNYSGEFRVRIPPLVQRNLARMAAEQGVSLNRLASAKLAA
;
A
#
# COMPACT_ATOMS: atom_id res chain seq x y z
N MET A 1 -4.44 -49.12 -8.14
CA MET A 1 -5.59 -48.30 -7.71
C MET A 1 -5.24 -47.74 -6.33
N ALA A 2 -4.66 -46.54 -6.26
CA ALA A 2 -4.14 -45.92 -5.03
C ALA A 2 -4.83 -44.55 -4.81
N PRO A 3 -5.17 -44.16 -3.57
CA PRO A 3 -6.02 -43.00 -3.32
C PRO A 3 -5.24 -41.68 -3.37
N ALA A 4 -5.79 -40.72 -4.13
CA ALA A 4 -5.18 -39.44 -4.52
C ALA A 4 -5.44 -38.29 -3.52
N HIS A 5 -5.31 -38.52 -2.20
CA HIS A 5 -5.73 -37.51 -1.20
C HIS A 5 -4.64 -37.11 -0.18
N ALA A 6 -3.43 -37.66 -0.27
CA ALA A 6 -2.37 -37.41 0.73
C ALA A 6 -1.34 -36.33 0.35
N THR A 7 -1.35 -35.82 -0.89
CA THR A 7 -0.26 -34.99 -1.43
C THR A 7 -0.38 -33.49 -1.17
N ALA A 8 -1.54 -32.98 -0.73
CA ALA A 8 -1.76 -31.54 -0.59
C ALA A 8 -1.36 -30.95 0.78
N ARG A 9 -1.10 -31.78 1.80
CA ARG A 9 -0.85 -31.31 3.18
C ARG A 9 0.61 -30.92 3.46
N LEU A 10 1.56 -31.44 2.67
CA LEU A 10 3.00 -31.15 2.82
C LEU A 10 3.41 -29.82 2.14
N LEU A 11 2.69 -29.38 1.11
CA LEU A 11 3.04 -28.17 0.35
C LEU A 11 2.89 -26.86 1.15
N TRP A 12 2.01 -26.81 2.16
CA TRP A 12 1.79 -25.62 2.97
C TRP A 12 2.78 -25.46 4.13
N ALA A 13 3.39 -26.57 4.58
CA ALA A 13 4.42 -26.52 5.63
C ALA A 13 5.72 -25.91 5.08
N ASP A 14 6.08 -26.24 3.84
CA ASP A 14 7.27 -25.69 3.16
C ASP A 14 7.15 -24.21 2.83
N VAL A 15 5.99 -23.74 2.35
CA VAL A 15 5.78 -22.33 2.02
C VAL A 15 5.96 -21.42 3.25
N ARG A 16 5.59 -21.90 4.44
CA ARG A 16 5.75 -21.15 5.70
C ARG A 16 7.22 -21.05 6.13
N LEU A 17 8.02 -22.06 5.80
CA LEU A 17 9.47 -22.11 6.05
C LEU A 17 10.23 -21.22 5.05
N ILE A 18 9.79 -21.20 3.79
CA ILE A 18 10.34 -20.35 2.72
C ILE A 18 9.98 -18.87 2.94
N LEU A 19 8.73 -18.54 3.32
CA LEU A 19 8.36 -17.17 3.69
C LEU A 19 9.06 -16.70 4.99
N GLY A 20 9.31 -17.60 5.94
CA GLY A 20 10.05 -17.28 7.16
C GLY A 20 11.49 -16.84 6.88
N LEU A 21 12.18 -17.48 5.93
CA LEU A 21 13.53 -17.11 5.50
C LEU A 21 13.57 -15.80 4.69
N LEU A 22 12.57 -15.54 3.84
CA LEU A 22 12.48 -14.27 3.10
C LEU A 22 12.08 -13.06 3.98
N GLY A 23 11.27 -13.29 5.02
CA GLY A 23 10.82 -12.26 5.96
C GLY A 23 11.92 -11.69 6.85
N VAL A 24 12.91 -12.51 7.22
CA VAL A 24 14.06 -12.06 8.03
C VAL A 24 14.98 -11.16 7.21
N VAL A 25 15.23 -11.48 5.93
CA VAL A 25 16.17 -10.71 5.08
C VAL A 25 15.64 -9.31 4.74
N THR A 26 14.33 -9.16 4.54
CA THR A 26 13.70 -7.86 4.24
C THR A 26 13.57 -6.95 5.47
N CYS A 27 13.45 -7.51 6.68
CA CYS A 27 13.43 -6.76 7.94
C CYS A 27 14.78 -6.12 8.30
N LEU A 28 15.91 -6.78 7.97
CA LEU A 28 17.25 -6.28 8.30
C LEU A 28 17.61 -4.99 7.54
N GLN A 29 17.09 -4.82 6.31
CA GLN A 29 17.37 -3.63 5.49
C GLN A 29 16.64 -2.39 5.99
N THR A 30 15.37 -2.51 6.39
CA THR A 30 14.59 -1.37 6.89
C THR A 30 15.13 -0.86 8.23
N ALA A 31 15.58 -1.77 9.10
CA ALA A 31 16.19 -1.40 10.38
C ALA A 31 17.50 -0.62 10.20
N ALA A 32 18.33 -0.98 9.22
CA ALA A 32 19.58 -0.26 8.94
C ALA A 32 19.31 1.17 8.44
N ILE A 33 18.34 1.35 7.53
CA ILE A 33 17.95 2.67 7.01
C ILE A 33 17.38 3.55 8.13
N GLN A 34 16.54 2.99 9.00
CA GLN A 34 15.97 3.73 10.13
C GLN A 34 17.04 4.22 11.12
N LYS A 35 18.10 3.43 11.36
CA LYS A 35 19.23 3.86 12.20
C LYS A 35 19.97 5.03 11.59
N VAL A 36 20.33 4.94 10.30
CA VAL A 36 21.00 6.05 9.60
C VAL A 36 20.16 7.32 9.61
N VAL A 37 18.85 7.19 9.40
CA VAL A 37 17.93 8.34 9.48
C VAL A 37 17.87 8.90 10.91
N ALA A 38 17.86 8.05 11.94
CA ALA A 38 17.85 8.50 13.34
C ALA A 38 19.14 9.25 13.73
N ASP A 39 20.30 8.74 13.30
CA ASP A 39 21.59 9.38 13.56
C ASP A 39 21.68 10.75 12.87
N VAL A 40 21.21 10.86 11.61
CA VAL A 40 21.14 12.13 10.88
C VAL A 40 20.19 13.13 11.56
N ILE A 41 19.04 12.67 12.07
CA ILE A 41 18.11 13.56 12.79
C ILE A 41 18.74 14.09 14.09
N LEU A 42 19.49 13.26 14.82
CA LEU A 42 20.20 13.69 16.03
C LEU A 42 21.28 14.73 15.72
N ASP A 43 22.05 14.53 14.65
CA ASP A 43 23.05 15.50 14.19
C ASP A 43 22.40 16.82 13.75
N MET A 44 21.27 16.77 13.04
CA MET A 44 20.51 17.96 12.63
C MET A 44 19.91 18.72 13.82
N GLN A 45 19.45 18.02 14.86
CA GLN A 45 18.98 18.65 16.10
C GLN A 45 20.13 19.32 16.86
N ALA A 46 21.32 18.71 16.88
CA ALA A 46 22.51 19.27 17.51
C ALA A 46 23.06 20.49 16.76
N SER A 47 22.95 20.51 15.42
CA SER A 47 23.32 21.66 14.59
C SER A 47 22.27 22.77 14.54
N GLY A 48 21.07 22.53 15.11
CA GLY A 48 19.97 23.49 15.14
C GLY A 48 19.24 23.64 13.80
N GLU A 49 19.40 22.67 12.90
CA GLU A 49 18.76 22.66 11.58
C GLU A 49 17.30 22.13 11.67
N PRO A 50 16.38 22.66 10.86
CA PRO A 50 15.00 22.20 10.86
C PRO A 50 14.90 20.78 10.30
N VAL A 51 14.45 19.84 11.15
CA VAL A 51 14.20 18.45 10.76
C VAL A 51 13.02 18.38 9.77
N PRO A 52 13.16 17.69 8.63
CA PRO A 52 12.08 17.56 7.66
C PRO A 52 10.91 16.74 8.24
N VAL A 53 9.68 17.23 8.06
CA VAL A 53 8.46 16.51 8.45
C VAL A 53 8.31 15.25 7.59
N ALA A 54 7.99 14.13 8.23
CA ALA A 54 7.82 12.86 7.53
C ALA A 54 6.73 12.99 6.46
N LEU A 55 7.02 12.53 5.24
CA LEU A 55 6.04 12.55 4.14
C LEU A 55 4.79 11.71 4.47
N ALA A 56 4.93 10.71 5.33
CA ALA A 56 3.84 9.87 5.83
C ALA A 56 2.89 10.61 6.79
N GLU A 57 3.36 11.68 7.43
CA GLU A 57 2.56 12.52 8.34
C GLU A 57 1.80 13.62 7.58
N LYS A 58 1.95 13.69 6.26
CA LYS A 58 1.20 14.63 5.44
C LYS A 58 -0.26 14.18 5.42
N ASN A 59 -1.10 14.90 6.17
CA ASN A 59 -2.55 14.68 6.16
C ASN A 59 -3.11 14.93 4.76
N TYR A 60 -3.40 13.86 4.02
CA TYR A 60 -4.09 13.95 2.75
C TYR A 60 -5.58 14.14 3.02
N SER A 61 -6.14 15.26 2.55
CA SER A 61 -7.50 15.71 2.85
C SER A 61 -8.63 14.77 2.35
N GLY A 62 -8.30 13.70 1.62
CA GLY A 62 -9.28 12.78 1.03
C GLY A 62 -10.19 13.41 -0.05
N GLU A 63 -10.11 14.72 -0.26
CA GLU A 63 -10.87 15.44 -1.26
C GLU A 63 -10.10 15.53 -2.59
N PHE A 64 -10.66 14.94 -3.63
CA PHE A 64 -10.11 15.01 -4.98
C PHE A 64 -11.13 15.65 -5.93
N ARG A 65 -10.88 16.91 -6.31
CA ARG A 65 -11.77 17.69 -7.18
C ARG A 65 -11.27 17.65 -8.62
N VAL A 66 -11.99 16.93 -9.48
CA VAL A 66 -11.67 16.83 -10.92
C VAL A 66 -12.70 17.59 -11.73
N ARG A 67 -12.22 18.38 -12.70
CA ARG A 67 -13.08 18.95 -13.74
C ARG A 67 -13.15 17.97 -14.90
N ILE A 68 -14.36 17.54 -15.23
CA ILE A 68 -14.62 16.59 -16.32
C ILE A 68 -15.73 17.12 -17.22
N PRO A 69 -15.67 16.87 -18.54
CA PRO A 69 -16.74 17.21 -19.48
C PRO A 69 -18.08 16.52 -19.11
N PRO A 70 -19.23 17.12 -19.44
CA PRO A 70 -20.55 16.62 -19.03
C PRO A 70 -20.87 15.23 -19.57
N LEU A 71 -20.34 14.88 -20.75
CA LEU A 71 -20.48 13.54 -21.33
C LEU A 71 -19.83 12.47 -20.45
N VAL A 72 -18.63 12.75 -19.92
CA VAL A 72 -17.90 11.83 -19.05
C VAL A 72 -18.61 11.69 -17.71
N GLN A 73 -19.12 12.81 -17.16
CA GLN A 73 -19.92 12.78 -15.94
C GLN A 73 -21.17 11.91 -16.08
N ARG A 74 -21.89 12.01 -17.21
CA ARG A 74 -23.06 11.17 -17.51
C ARG A 74 -22.70 9.68 -17.57
N ASN A 75 -21.60 9.35 -18.23
CA ASN A 75 -21.15 7.96 -18.35
C ASN A 75 -20.76 7.38 -16.98
N LEU A 76 -20.07 8.15 -16.14
CA LEU A 76 -19.71 7.73 -14.78
C LEU A 76 -20.94 7.51 -13.90
N ALA A 77 -21.92 8.40 -13.96
CA ALA A 77 -23.18 8.24 -13.23
C ALA A 77 -23.95 7.00 -13.67
N ARG A 78 -23.98 6.72 -14.98
CA ARG A 78 -24.60 5.50 -15.51
C ARG A 78 -23.90 4.24 -15.01
N MET A 79 -22.58 4.16 -15.11
CA MET A 79 -21.81 3.00 -14.62
C MET A 79 -21.97 2.80 -13.10
N ALA A 80 -22.02 3.89 -12.34
CA ALA A 80 -22.24 3.83 -10.89
C ALA A 80 -23.62 3.26 -10.56
N ALA A 81 -24.66 3.65 -11.31
CA ALA A 81 -26.01 3.11 -11.16
C ALA A 81 -26.09 1.62 -11.57
N GLU A 82 -25.45 1.23 -12.67
CA GLU A 82 -25.39 -0.17 -13.13
C GLU A 82 -24.71 -1.09 -12.11
N GLN A 83 -23.67 -0.60 -11.43
CA GLN A 83 -22.91 -1.35 -10.44
C GLN A 83 -23.45 -1.18 -9.01
N GLY A 84 -24.43 -0.31 -8.78
CA GLY A 84 -24.98 -0.02 -7.46
C GLY A 84 -23.96 0.55 -6.48
N VAL A 85 -22.94 1.26 -6.96
CA VAL A 85 -21.88 1.86 -6.14
C VAL A 85 -21.94 3.38 -6.16
N SER A 86 -21.40 4.02 -5.12
CA SER A 86 -21.29 5.48 -5.12
C SER A 86 -20.34 5.96 -6.22
N LEU A 87 -20.64 7.12 -6.78
CA LEU A 87 -19.82 7.75 -7.81
C LEU A 87 -18.37 7.94 -7.36
N ASN A 88 -18.16 8.34 -6.09
CA ASN A 88 -16.84 8.51 -5.51
C ASN A 88 -16.09 7.17 -5.43
N ARG A 89 -16.76 6.07 -5.05
CA ARG A 89 -16.13 4.75 -5.02
C ARG A 89 -15.69 4.29 -6.39
N LEU A 90 -16.54 4.49 -7.41
CA LEU A 90 -16.22 4.16 -8.80
C LEU A 90 -15.08 5.03 -9.35
N ALA A 91 -15.06 6.32 -9.01
CA ALA A 91 -13.99 7.23 -9.38
C ALA A 91 -12.66 6.86 -8.72
N SER A 92 -12.66 6.59 -7.41
CA SER A 92 -11.45 6.13 -6.69
C SER A 92 -10.91 4.83 -7.25
N ALA A 93 -11.78 3.86 -7.57
CA ALA A 93 -11.36 2.60 -8.18
C ALA A 93 -10.75 2.80 -9.58
N LYS A 94 -11.27 3.75 -10.37
CA LYS A 94 -10.71 4.10 -11.68
C LYS A 94 -9.43 4.93 -11.64
N LEU A 95 -9.18 5.66 -10.54
CA LEU A 95 -7.96 6.44 -10.34
C LEU A 95 -6.81 5.62 -9.73
N ALA A 96 -7.13 4.54 -9.00
CA ALA A 96 -6.16 3.67 -8.36
C ALA A 96 -5.60 2.57 -9.28
N ALA A 97 -6.23 2.35 -10.44
CA ALA A 97 -5.83 1.39 -11.46
C ALA A 97 -4.95 2.08 -12.53
#